data_AF-A0A6J5CIM7-F1
#
_entry.id   AF-A0A6J5CIM7-F1
#
_cell.length_a   1.000
_cell.length_b   1.000
_cell.length_c   1.000
_cell.angle_alpha   90.00
_cell.angle_beta   90.00
_cell.angle_gamma   90.00
#
_symmetry.space_group_name_H-M   'P 1'
#
loop_
_entity.id
_entity.type
_entity.pdbx_description
1 polymer ?
#
loop_
_entity_poly.entity_id
_entity_poly.type
_entity_poly.pdbx_seq_one_letter_code
_entity_poly.pdbx_strand_id
1 'polypeptide(L)'
;MVMVSFGAPDIQRIGQNTFRLSNPSELRPGDILALARDSKGQATGGRAHHIQVVTGTSDARIDIYQGNSDWRIHKPKTWANRLLGRNSADPGQGAYAGMAPETGQFTRGAGGRWDYRNNNTGSTQTDCLKLFELYRWNFMEFNH
;
A
#
# COMPACT_ATOMS: atom_id res chain seq x y z
N MET A 1 15.87 18.49 6.38
CA MET A 1 16.19 17.05 6.23
C MET A 1 14.89 16.30 6.31
N VAL A 2 14.34 15.90 5.16
CA VAL A 2 13.13 15.09 5.05
C VAL A 2 13.54 13.95 4.13
N MET A 3 13.44 12.70 4.60
CA MET A 3 13.67 11.53 3.76
C MET A 3 13.01 11.77 2.41
N VAL A 4 13.78 11.72 1.32
CA VAL A 4 13.25 11.75 -0.04
C VAL A 4 12.31 10.56 -0.11
N SER A 5 11.02 10.89 -0.06
CA SER A 5 9.89 10.06 0.38
C SER A 5 9.97 8.61 -0.07
N PHE A 6 10.27 7.73 0.88
CA PHE A 6 10.13 6.29 0.72
C PHE A 6 8.69 5.96 0.31
N GLY A 7 8.50 5.55 -0.94
CA GLY A 7 7.20 5.34 -1.56
C GLY A 7 6.92 3.86 -1.85
N ALA A 8 5.74 3.59 -2.42
CA ALA A 8 5.33 2.23 -2.80
C ALA A 8 6.39 1.45 -3.64
N PRO A 9 7.08 2.07 -4.63
CA PRO A 9 8.14 1.37 -5.37
C PRO A 9 9.33 0.97 -4.50
N ASP A 10 9.63 1.71 -3.44
CA ASP A 10 10.81 1.47 -2.60
C ASP A 10 10.67 0.21 -1.74
N ILE A 11 9.42 -0.25 -1.54
CA ILE A 11 9.10 -1.55 -0.93
C ILE A 11 9.61 -2.71 -1.77
N GLN A 12 9.70 -2.55 -3.09
CA GLN A 12 10.08 -3.64 -4.00
C GLN A 12 11.60 -3.83 -4.14
N ARG A 13 12.41 -3.07 -3.39
CA ARG A 13 13.88 -3.21 -3.37
C ARG A 13 14.31 -4.38 -2.49
N ILE A 14 14.14 -5.59 -3.02
CA ILE A 14 14.51 -6.85 -2.35
C ILE A 14 16.01 -6.88 -2.03
N GLY A 15 16.37 -7.36 -0.84
CA GLY A 15 17.76 -7.49 -0.38
C GLY A 15 18.41 -6.17 0.02
N GLN A 16 17.68 -5.05 -0.11
CA GLN A 16 18.03 -3.77 0.50
C GLN A 16 17.06 -3.50 1.64
N ASN A 17 15.78 -3.28 1.31
CA ASN A 17 14.78 -2.79 2.26
C ASN A 17 13.87 -3.87 2.82
N THR A 18 13.59 -4.85 1.99
CA THR A 18 12.56 -5.84 2.22
C THR A 18 12.98 -7.19 1.66
N PHE A 19 12.21 -8.20 2.01
CA PHE A 19 12.17 -9.45 1.26
C PHE A 19 10.73 -9.78 0.89
N ARG A 20 10.58 -10.48 -0.23
CA ARG A 20 9.28 -10.87 -0.76
C ARG A 20 8.77 -12.11 -0.04
N LEU A 21 7.51 -12.08 0.39
CA LEU A 21 6.79 -13.23 0.92
C LEU A 21 6.09 -13.97 -0.22
N SER A 22 6.01 -15.29 -0.12
CA SER A 22 5.40 -16.11 -1.17
C SER A 22 3.91 -16.28 -0.95
N ASN A 23 3.47 -16.36 0.31
CA ASN A 23 2.10 -16.71 0.65
C ASN A 23 1.47 -15.75 1.67
N PRO A 24 0.14 -15.49 1.57
CA PRO A 24 -0.59 -14.71 2.57
C PRO A 24 -0.52 -15.28 3.99
N SER A 25 -0.35 -16.60 4.14
CA SER A 25 -0.19 -17.26 5.44
C SER A 25 1.12 -16.91 6.16
N GLU A 26 2.09 -16.34 5.45
CA GLU A 26 3.35 -15.89 6.05
C GLU A 26 3.25 -14.48 6.63
N LEU A 27 2.17 -13.75 6.32
CA LEU A 27 1.99 -12.37 6.75
C LEU A 27 1.94 -12.25 8.27
N ARG A 28 2.49 -11.16 8.77
CA ARG A 28 2.49 -10.74 10.16
C ARG A 28 2.14 -9.26 10.25
N PRO A 29 1.64 -8.78 11.39
CA PRO A 29 1.51 -7.35 11.64
C PRO A 29 2.83 -6.61 11.34
N GLY A 30 2.74 -5.51 10.59
CA GLY A 30 3.87 -4.73 10.10
C GLY A 30 4.33 -5.07 8.67
N ASP A 31 3.89 -6.20 8.11
CA ASP A 31 4.17 -6.53 6.70
C ASP A 31 3.38 -5.62 5.75
N ILE A 32 3.82 -5.58 4.50
CA ILE A 32 3.32 -4.65 3.49
C ILE A 32 2.72 -5.39 2.31
N LEU A 33 1.55 -4.94 1.86
CA LEU A 33 0.93 -5.32 0.61
C LEU A 33 1.17 -4.20 -0.40
N ALA A 34 1.94 -4.48 -1.45
CA ALA A 34 2.28 -3.53 -2.51
C ALA A 34 1.42 -3.77 -3.76
N LEU A 35 0.55 -2.83 -4.11
CA LEU A 35 -0.35 -2.95 -5.26
C LEU A 35 0.42 -2.76 -6.57
N ALA A 36 0.72 -3.88 -7.23
CA ALA A 36 1.68 -3.94 -8.35
C ALA A 36 1.16 -4.72 -9.57
N ARG A 37 0.10 -5.52 -9.43
CA ARG A 37 -0.40 -6.39 -10.50
C ARG A 37 -1.74 -5.93 -11.09
N ASP A 38 -2.25 -4.80 -10.64
CA ASP A 38 -3.39 -4.11 -11.25
C ASP A 38 -2.98 -3.42 -12.57
N SER A 39 -3.92 -2.79 -13.27
CA SER A 39 -3.64 -2.17 -14.58
C SER A 39 -2.54 -1.11 -14.53
N LYS A 40 -2.45 -0.31 -13.45
CA LYS A 40 -1.41 0.72 -13.31
C LYS A 40 -0.05 0.10 -12.99
N GLY A 41 0.00 -0.93 -12.16
CA GLY A 41 1.21 -1.70 -11.94
C GLY A 41 1.71 -2.37 -13.23
N GLN A 42 0.83 -3.03 -13.98
CA GLN A 42 1.18 -3.65 -15.26
C GLN A 42 1.72 -2.63 -16.28
N ALA A 43 1.09 -1.46 -16.39
CA ALA A 43 1.56 -0.38 -17.26
C ALA A 43 2.94 0.18 -16.91
N THR A 44 3.44 -0.10 -15.70
CA THR A 44 4.75 0.35 -15.20
C THR A 44 5.72 -0.80 -14.96
N GLY A 45 5.47 -1.97 -15.56
CA GLY A 45 6.34 -3.14 -15.45
C GLY A 45 6.28 -3.81 -14.07
N GLY A 46 5.14 -3.74 -13.38
CA GLY A 46 4.96 -4.28 -12.04
C GLY A 46 5.35 -3.33 -10.92
N ARG A 47 5.52 -2.02 -11.19
CA ARG A 47 5.88 -1.06 -10.15
C ARG A 47 4.70 -0.76 -9.24
N ALA A 48 4.88 -0.99 -7.96
CA ALA A 48 3.89 -0.69 -6.95
C ALA A 48 3.61 0.82 -6.88
N HIS A 49 2.34 1.20 -6.78
CA HIS A 49 1.94 2.61 -6.73
C HIS A 49 1.03 2.94 -5.55
N HIS A 50 0.67 1.93 -4.76
CA HIS A 50 -0.08 2.04 -3.52
C HIS A 50 0.37 0.91 -2.58
N ILE A 51 0.33 1.16 -1.27
CA ILE A 51 0.67 0.16 -0.25
C ILE A 51 -0.41 0.10 0.82
N GLN A 52 -0.52 -1.06 1.45
CA GLN A 52 -1.28 -1.29 2.66
C GLN A 52 -0.37 -1.96 3.69
N VAL A 53 -0.59 -1.67 4.98
CA VAL A 53 0.18 -2.24 6.09
C VAL A 53 -0.70 -3.21 6.85
N VAL A 54 -0.21 -4.43 7.06
CA VAL A 54 -0.89 -5.45 7.86
C VAL A 54 -0.90 -5.04 9.32
N THR A 55 -2.06 -5.12 9.97
CA THR A 55 -2.23 -4.86 11.41
C THR A 55 -2.68 -6.09 12.18
N GLY A 56 -3.25 -7.09 11.50
CA GLY A 56 -3.69 -8.35 12.10
C GLY A 56 -3.82 -9.47 11.07
N THR A 57 -3.63 -10.71 11.50
CA THR A 57 -3.69 -11.90 10.62
C THR A 57 -4.29 -13.10 11.35
N SER A 58 -5.09 -13.88 10.63
CA SER A 58 -5.56 -15.22 11.00
C SER A 58 -5.72 -16.07 9.74
N ASP A 59 -6.05 -17.35 9.88
CA ASP A 59 -6.25 -18.27 8.75
C ASP A 59 -7.36 -17.83 7.77
N ALA A 60 -8.29 -17.00 8.24
CA ALA A 60 -9.45 -16.55 7.47
C ALA A 60 -9.46 -15.04 7.20
N ARG A 61 -8.56 -14.25 7.81
CA ARG A 61 -8.65 -12.79 7.78
C ARG A 61 -7.28 -12.11 7.85
N ILE A 62 -7.13 -11.02 7.11
CA ILE A 62 -5.99 -10.11 7.17
C ILE A 62 -6.54 -8.70 7.38
N ASP A 63 -6.18 -8.04 8.47
CA ASP A 63 -6.54 -6.66 8.76
C ASP A 63 -5.44 -5.72 8.30
N ILE A 64 -5.82 -4.58 7.72
CA ILE A 64 -4.88 -3.61 7.14
C ILE A 64 -5.23 -2.17 7.50
N TYR A 65 -4.20 -1.33 7.46
CA TYR A 65 -4.31 0.12 7.27
C TYR A 65 -3.84 0.52 5.88
N GLN A 66 -4.47 1.57 5.33
CA GLN A 66 -4.12 2.09 4.01
C GLN A 66 -4.27 3.61 3.93
N GLY A 67 -3.54 4.20 2.97
CA GLY A 67 -3.71 5.60 2.63
C GLY A 67 -5.04 5.84 1.91
N ASN A 68 -5.69 6.96 2.22
CA ASN A 68 -6.88 7.39 1.49
C ASN A 68 -6.47 8.15 0.21
N SER A 69 -7.21 7.93 -0.88
CA SER A 69 -7.17 8.74 -2.09
C SER A 69 -8.56 9.30 -2.38
N ASP A 70 -8.93 10.43 -1.75
CA ASP A 70 -10.19 11.12 -2.05
C ASP A 70 -10.05 11.84 -3.40
N TRP A 71 -10.94 11.48 -4.33
CA TRP A 71 -11.07 12.07 -5.66
C TRP A 71 -11.16 13.60 -5.66
N ARG A 72 -11.60 14.23 -4.55
CA ARG A 72 -11.62 15.70 -4.38
C ARG A 72 -10.26 16.38 -4.54
N ILE A 73 -9.15 15.63 -4.43
CA ILE A 73 -7.79 16.15 -4.56
C ILE A 73 -7.29 16.11 -6.02
N HIS A 74 -7.90 15.29 -6.89
CA HIS A 74 -7.12 14.65 -7.96
C HIS A 74 -7.05 15.32 -9.34
N LYS A 75 -7.82 16.35 -9.71
CA LYS A 75 -7.83 16.76 -11.13
C LYS A 75 -7.38 18.19 -11.50
N PRO A 76 -7.71 19.27 -10.79
CA PRO A 76 -7.06 20.57 -11.08
C PRO A 76 -5.83 20.83 -10.20
N LYS A 77 -5.90 20.49 -8.90
CA LYS A 77 -4.90 20.90 -7.90
C LYS A 77 -3.62 20.06 -7.94
N THR A 78 -3.70 18.74 -8.07
CA THR A 78 -2.52 17.85 -8.11
C THR A 78 -1.63 18.07 -9.33
N TRP A 79 -2.22 18.34 -10.50
CA TRP A 79 -1.47 18.67 -11.71
C TRP A 79 -0.75 20.03 -11.55
N ALA A 80 -1.47 21.06 -11.11
CA ALA A 80 -0.89 22.38 -10.86
C ALA A 80 0.19 22.36 -9.76
N ASN A 81 -0.04 21.62 -8.67
CA ASN A 81 0.93 21.45 -7.60
C ASN A 81 2.20 20.75 -8.08
N ARG A 82 2.08 19.73 -8.94
CA ARG A 82 3.24 19.04 -9.53
C ARG A 82 4.04 19.94 -10.48
N LEU A 83 3.37 20.80 -11.25
CA LEU A 83 4.02 21.83 -12.08
C LEU A 83 4.74 22.91 -11.25
N LEU A 84 4.22 23.21 -10.06
CA LEU A 84 4.78 24.20 -9.14
C LEU A 84 5.78 23.60 -8.13
N GLY A 85 6.20 22.34 -8.29
CA GLY A 85 7.16 21.67 -7.40
C GLY A 85 6.64 21.37 -5.99
N ARG A 86 5.32 21.42 -5.77
CA ARG A 86 4.66 21.14 -4.49
C ARG A 86 4.31 19.66 -4.37
N ASN A 87 4.69 19.05 -3.26
CA ASN A 87 4.44 17.64 -2.98
C ASN A 87 3.29 17.50 -1.96
N SER A 88 2.14 17.00 -2.40
CA SER A 88 0.97 16.78 -1.52
C SER A 88 1.18 15.71 -0.44
N ALA A 89 2.29 14.96 -0.52
CA ALA A 89 2.73 14.01 0.49
C ALA A 89 3.82 14.56 1.43
N ASP A 90 4.19 15.85 1.31
CA ASP A 90 5.14 16.50 2.22
C ASP A 90 4.39 17.09 3.44
N PRO A 91 4.57 16.54 4.65
CA PRO A 91 3.91 17.04 5.86
C PRO A 91 4.35 18.46 6.24
N GLY A 92 5.46 18.97 5.68
CA GLY A 92 5.94 20.34 5.87
C GLY A 92 5.33 21.37 4.92
N GLN A 93 4.49 20.97 3.96
CA GLN A 93 3.81 21.89 3.04
C GLN A 93 2.34 22.06 3.43
N GLY A 94 1.82 23.30 3.35
CA GLY A 94 0.39 23.58 3.62
C GLY A 94 -0.60 22.91 2.66
N ALA A 95 -0.10 22.23 1.62
CA ALA A 95 -0.88 21.38 0.71
C ALA A 95 -0.91 19.90 1.14
N TYR A 96 -0.37 19.57 2.31
CA TYR A 96 -0.47 18.25 2.92
C TYR A 96 -1.93 17.94 3.22
N ALA A 97 -2.53 17.09 2.39
CA ALA A 97 -3.87 16.58 2.58
C ALA A 97 -3.79 15.28 3.39
N GLY A 98 -3.13 15.32 4.55
CA GLY A 98 -2.97 14.19 5.45
C GLY A 98 -4.32 13.66 5.92
N MET A 99 -4.92 12.80 5.11
CA MET A 99 -6.16 12.13 5.46
C MET A 99 -5.83 11.01 6.45
N ALA A 100 -6.73 10.81 7.41
CA ALA A 100 -6.61 9.71 8.34
C ALA A 100 -6.49 8.39 7.55
N PRO A 101 -5.59 7.47 7.95
CA PRO A 101 -5.55 6.14 7.37
C PRO A 101 -6.91 5.46 7.47
N GLU A 102 -7.31 4.77 6.40
CA GLU A 102 -8.50 3.93 6.42
C GLU A 102 -8.14 2.51 6.82
N THR A 103 -9.13 1.81 7.36
CA THR A 103 -8.99 0.41 7.78
C THR A 103 -9.70 -0.49 6.79
N GLY A 104 -9.15 -1.67 6.55
CA GLY A 104 -9.73 -2.66 5.67
C GLY A 104 -9.44 -4.06 6.14
N GLN A 105 -10.09 -5.01 5.51
CA GLN A 105 -9.90 -6.43 5.79
C GLN A 105 -9.95 -7.23 4.49
N PHE A 106 -9.07 -8.21 4.37
CA PHE A 106 -9.21 -9.31 3.43
C PHE A 106 -9.77 -10.52 4.16
N THR A 107 -10.74 -11.19 3.56
CA THR A 107 -11.36 -12.41 4.08
C THR A 107 -11.20 -13.54 3.10
N ARG A 108 -10.87 -14.73 3.60
CA ARG A 108 -10.69 -15.93 2.78
C ARG A 108 -12.04 -16.43 2.30
N GLY A 109 -12.22 -16.45 0.98
CA GLY A 109 -13.41 -16.99 0.31
C GLY A 109 -13.21 -18.42 -0.18
N ALA A 110 -14.23 -18.94 -0.84
CA ALA A 110 -14.16 -20.25 -1.49
C ALA A 110 -13.03 -20.34 -2.52
N GLY A 111 -12.39 -21.50 -2.65
CA GLY A 111 -11.28 -21.71 -3.58
C GLY A 111 -9.99 -21.00 -3.20
N GLY A 112 -9.85 -20.52 -1.95
CA GLY A 112 -8.64 -19.86 -1.47
C GLY A 112 -8.47 -18.41 -1.92
N ARG A 113 -9.50 -17.83 -2.56
CA ARG A 113 -9.52 -16.41 -2.95
C ARG A 113 -9.56 -15.51 -1.73
N TRP A 114 -9.16 -14.25 -1.90
CA TRP A 114 -9.19 -13.25 -0.84
C TRP A 114 -9.98 -12.03 -1.26
N ASP A 115 -11.14 -11.89 -0.64
CA ASP A 115 -12.10 -10.81 -0.90
C ASP A 115 -11.81 -9.66 0.07
N TYR A 116 -11.80 -8.42 -0.42
CA TYR A 116 -11.51 -7.21 0.34
C TYR A 116 -12.78 -6.47 0.72
N ARG A 117 -12.73 -5.82 1.89
CA ARG A 117 -13.69 -4.83 2.35
C ARG A 117 -12.95 -3.65 2.99
N ASN A 118 -13.32 -2.44 2.58
CA ASN A 118 -12.98 -1.21 3.29
C ASN A 118 -13.98 -1.02 4.45
N ASN A 119 -13.49 -0.88 5.67
CA ASN A 119 -14.37 -0.74 6.84
C ASN A 119 -14.94 0.68 6.99
N ASN A 120 -14.27 1.68 6.42
CA ASN A 120 -14.68 3.08 6.47
C ASN A 120 -15.74 3.39 5.41
N THR A 121 -15.56 2.92 4.18
CA THR A 121 -16.47 3.21 3.05
C THR A 121 -17.46 2.07 2.76
N GLY A 122 -17.23 0.87 3.29
CA GLY A 122 -18.04 -0.31 2.98
C GLY A 122 -17.79 -0.91 1.59
N SER A 123 -16.90 -0.32 0.78
CA SER A 123 -16.53 -0.81 -0.55
C SER A 123 -15.95 -2.22 -0.47
N THR A 124 -16.29 -3.09 -1.43
CA THR A 124 -15.80 -4.46 -1.49
C THR A 124 -15.20 -4.78 -2.85
N GLN A 125 -14.24 -5.70 -2.86
CA GLN A 125 -13.65 -6.21 -4.11
C GLN A 125 -13.31 -7.69 -3.99
N THR A 126 -13.82 -8.49 -4.91
CA THR A 126 -13.61 -9.95 -4.92
C THR A 126 -12.21 -10.30 -5.42
N ASP A 127 -11.60 -11.29 -4.78
CA ASP A 127 -10.33 -11.92 -5.17
C ASP A 127 -9.24 -10.93 -5.59
N CYS A 128 -9.00 -9.92 -4.75
CA CYS A 128 -8.12 -8.80 -5.09
C CYS A 128 -6.76 -8.83 -4.37
N LEU A 129 -6.56 -9.70 -3.37
CA LEU A 129 -5.24 -9.85 -2.75
C LEU A 129 -4.18 -10.27 -3.78
N LYS A 130 -4.57 -11.03 -4.81
CA LYS A 130 -3.68 -11.44 -5.91
C LYS A 130 -3.08 -10.27 -6.70
N LEU A 131 -3.68 -9.08 -6.60
CA LEU A 131 -3.19 -7.85 -7.22
C LEU A 131 -1.98 -7.27 -6.47
N PHE A 132 -1.76 -7.72 -5.23
CA PHE A 132 -0.69 -7.27 -4.37
C PHE A 132 0.50 -8.22 -4.40
N GLU A 133 1.67 -7.64 -4.24
CA GLU A 133 2.88 -8.34 -3.85
C GLU A 133 3.10 -8.17 -2.35
N LEU A 134 3.60 -9.21 -1.68
CA LEU A 134 3.73 -9.26 -0.24
C LEU A 134 5.19 -9.06 0.17
N TYR A 135 5.44 -8.17 1.12
CA TYR A 135 6.80 -7.83 1.56
C TYR A 135 6.89 -7.74 3.07
N ARG A 136 8.04 -8.16 3.61
CA ARG A 136 8.45 -7.92 5.00
C ARG A 136 9.69 -7.04 5.02
N TRP A 137 9.75 -6.14 6.00
CA TRP A 137 10.92 -5.32 6.26
C TRP A 137 12.13 -6.14 6.67
N ASN A 138 13.30 -5.72 6.18
CA ASN A 138 14.59 -6.31 6.49
C ASN A 138 15.38 -5.48 7.52
N PHE A 139 14.71 -4.95 8.56
CA PHE A 139 15.33 -4.00 9.51
C PHE A 139 16.60 -4.51 10.20
N MET A 140 16.75 -5.83 10.36
CA MET A 140 17.90 -6.40 11.07
C MET A 140 19.19 -6.36 10.25
N GLU A 141 19.13 -6.36 8.92
CA GLU A 141 20.33 -6.32 8.06
C GLU A 141 20.85 -4.89 7.81
N PHE A 142 20.09 -3.86 8.18
CA PHE A 142 20.47 -2.46 7.96
C PHE A 142 21.38 -1.85 9.02
N ASN A 143 21.46 -2.45 10.20
CA ASN A 143 22.19 -1.89 11.35
C ASN A 143 23.58 -2.53 11.55
N HIS A 144 24.18 -3.05 10.47
CA HIS A 144 25.52 -3.64 10.47
C HIS A 144 26.53 -2.75 9.76
#